data_AF-A0A5M8RND5-F1
#
_entry.id   AF-A0A5M8RND5-F1
#
_cell.length_a   1.000
_cell.length_b   1.000
_cell.length_c   1.000
_cell.angle_alpha   90.00
_cell.angle_beta   90.00
_cell.angle_gamma   90.00
#
_symmetry.space_group_name_H-M   'P 1'
#
loop_
_entity.id
_entity.type
_entity.pdbx_description
1 polymer ?
#
loop_
_entity_poly.entity_id
_entity_poly.type
_entity_poly.pdbx_seq_one_letter_code
_entity_poly.pdbx_strand_id
1 'polypeptide(L)'
;MPWSMEDYPASLKNADKPVKKKAIEIANAMMDEGYEENRAIPIATSKAKEWAENRSKSELKTYSEEADETERDDDSSNSRPALAETCEHVIKHEKGWAVKAENAKRASDVKETKREAVERAKEIARNKGTAVIVHKKDGNVQKKIRMD
;
A
#
# COMPACT_ATOMS: atom_id res chain seq x y z
N MET A 1 14.78 -2.60 3.63
CA MET A 1 14.76 -4.06 3.75
C MET A 1 13.31 -4.47 3.93
N PRO A 2 12.82 -5.48 3.22
CA PRO A 2 11.50 -6.04 3.48
C PRO A 2 11.49 -6.78 4.83
N TRP A 3 10.36 -6.73 5.55
CA TRP A 3 10.13 -7.49 6.77
C TRP A 3 9.99 -8.99 6.46
N SER A 4 10.33 -9.85 7.41
CA SER A 4 10.17 -11.32 7.35
C SER A 4 9.49 -11.85 8.62
N MET A 5 9.18 -13.14 8.66
CA MET A 5 8.62 -13.76 9.86
C MET A 5 9.62 -13.86 11.03
N GLU A 6 10.90 -13.61 10.77
CA GLU A 6 11.97 -13.56 11.78
C GLU A 6 12.34 -12.12 12.17
N ASP A 7 12.19 -11.17 11.25
CA ASP A 7 12.45 -9.75 11.45
C ASP A 7 11.21 -8.95 11.05
N TYR A 8 10.39 -8.55 12.02
CA TYR A 8 9.10 -7.87 11.82
C TYR A 8 8.91 -6.73 12.84
N PRO A 9 8.04 -5.74 12.56
CA PRO A 9 7.81 -4.62 13.46
C PRO A 9 7.13 -5.04 14.76
N ALA A 10 7.44 -4.34 15.86
CA ALA A 10 6.95 -4.66 17.20
C ALA A 10 5.41 -4.73 17.31
N SER A 11 4.67 -4.01 16.47
CA SER A 11 3.20 -4.05 16.40
C SER A 11 2.64 -5.43 16.01
N LEU A 12 3.43 -6.27 15.31
CA LEU A 12 3.02 -7.60 14.88
C LEU A 12 3.41 -8.70 15.89
N LYS A 13 4.16 -8.38 16.95
CA LYS A 13 4.68 -9.37 17.91
C LYS A 13 3.61 -10.30 18.49
N ASN A 14 2.44 -9.76 18.79
CA ASN A 14 1.33 -10.48 19.42
C ASN A 14 0.24 -10.94 18.43
N ALA A 15 0.45 -10.77 17.12
CA ALA A 15 -0.52 -11.20 16.11
C ALA A 15 -0.39 -12.71 15.82
N ASP A 16 -1.50 -13.35 15.49
CA ASP A 16 -1.54 -14.75 15.07
C ASP A 16 -0.63 -14.99 13.86
N LYS A 17 0.04 -16.15 13.79
CA LYS A 17 0.98 -16.51 12.71
C LYS A 17 0.44 -16.21 11.28
N PRO A 18 -0.78 -16.61 10.90
CA PRO A 18 -1.32 -16.31 9.56
C PRO A 18 -1.55 -14.80 9.34
N VAL A 19 -2.01 -14.07 10.36
CA VAL A 19 -2.23 -12.62 10.29
C VAL A 19 -0.89 -11.89 10.16
N LYS A 20 0.13 -12.32 10.92
CA LYS A 20 1.49 -11.79 10.87
C LYS A 20 2.11 -11.97 9.49
N LYS A 21 2.10 -13.20 8.96
CA LYS A 21 2.61 -13.53 7.61
C LYS A 21 1.93 -12.68 6.54
N LYS A 22 0.60 -12.60 6.57
CA LYS A 22 -0.15 -11.79 5.60
C LYS A 22 0.09 -10.29 5.75
N ALA A 23 0.27 -9.80 6.97
CA ALA A 23 0.58 -8.39 7.22
C ALA A 23 1.97 -8.01 6.70
N ILE A 24 2.96 -8.89 6.86
CA ILE A 24 4.32 -8.69 6.31
C ILE A 24 4.27 -8.66 4.78
N GLU A 25 3.57 -9.61 4.16
CA GLU A 25 3.38 -9.68 2.70
C GLU A 25 2.79 -8.36 2.16
N ILE A 26 1.68 -7.90 2.75
CA ILE A 26 1.02 -6.66 2.33
C ILE A 26 1.89 -5.43 2.63
N ALA A 27 2.57 -5.38 3.77
CA ALA A 27 3.42 -4.25 4.14
C ALA A 27 4.60 -4.12 3.18
N ASN A 28 5.26 -5.22 2.83
CA ASN A 28 6.35 -5.24 1.85
C ASN A 28 5.87 -4.77 0.48
N ALA A 29 4.74 -5.27 -0.01
CA ALA A 29 4.14 -4.82 -1.27
C ALA A 29 3.84 -3.31 -1.25
N MET A 30 3.28 -2.81 -0.15
CA MET A 30 3.04 -1.37 0.01
C MET A 30 4.34 -0.56 0.04
N MET A 31 5.40 -1.06 0.68
CA MET A 31 6.69 -0.37 0.69
C MET A 31 7.34 -0.34 -0.70
N ASP A 32 7.20 -1.41 -1.49
CA ASP A 32 7.66 -1.45 -2.88
C ASP A 32 6.90 -0.44 -3.75
N GLU A 33 5.61 -0.22 -3.48
CA GLU A 33 4.80 0.86 -4.07
C GLU A 33 5.19 2.26 -3.57
N GLY A 34 6.15 2.34 -2.65
CA GLY A 34 6.68 3.58 -2.10
C GLY A 34 5.90 4.09 -0.89
N TYR A 35 4.99 3.33 -0.27
CA TYR A 35 4.36 3.75 0.99
C TYR A 35 5.38 3.77 2.13
N GLU A 36 5.29 4.77 2.99
CA GLU A 36 6.10 4.82 4.21
C GLU A 36 5.72 3.68 5.16
N GLU A 37 6.74 3.11 5.81
CA GLU A 37 6.62 1.97 6.72
C GLU A 37 5.62 2.22 7.87
N ASN A 38 5.68 3.41 8.47
CA ASN A 38 4.79 3.89 9.55
C ASN A 38 3.28 3.79 9.20
N ARG A 39 2.96 3.73 7.91
CA ARG A 39 1.61 3.70 7.35
C ARG A 39 1.33 2.35 6.70
N ALA A 40 2.32 1.76 6.03
CA ALA A 40 2.21 0.43 5.44
C ALA A 40 1.84 -0.59 6.53
N ILE A 41 2.53 -0.56 7.68
CA ILE A 41 2.31 -1.54 8.75
C ILE A 41 0.88 -1.51 9.30
N PRO A 42 0.29 -0.38 9.74
CA PRO A 42 -1.08 -0.39 10.26
C PRO A 42 -2.13 -0.79 9.21
N ILE A 43 -1.97 -0.34 7.96
CA ILE A 43 -2.90 -0.67 6.88
C ILE A 43 -2.82 -2.16 6.56
N ALA A 44 -1.61 -2.69 6.42
CA ALA A 44 -1.36 -4.11 6.17
C ALA A 44 -1.91 -4.98 7.29
N THR A 45 -1.70 -4.59 8.55
CA THR A 45 -2.25 -5.29 9.72
C THR A 45 -3.77 -5.32 9.70
N SER A 46 -4.44 -4.22 9.34
CA SER A 46 -5.91 -4.18 9.23
C SER A 46 -6.41 -5.12 8.13
N LYS A 47 -5.79 -5.07 6.94
CA LYS A 47 -6.16 -5.93 5.81
C LYS A 47 -5.91 -7.42 6.10
N ALA A 48 -4.81 -7.73 6.77
CA ALA A 48 -4.49 -9.10 7.16
C ALA A 48 -5.51 -9.69 8.15
N LYS A 49 -6.02 -8.88 9.08
CA LYS A 49 -7.11 -9.28 9.99
C LYS A 49 -8.40 -9.54 9.23
N GLU A 50 -8.82 -8.62 8.37
CA GLU A 50 -10.02 -8.80 7.53
C GLU A 50 -9.93 -10.07 6.66
N TRP A 51 -8.76 -10.32 6.07
CA TRP A 51 -8.49 -11.54 5.31
C TRP A 51 -8.64 -12.80 6.18
N ALA A 52 -8.12 -12.77 7.41
CA ALA A 52 -8.20 -13.92 8.31
C ALA A 52 -9.62 -14.16 8.85
N GLU A 53 -10.38 -13.11 9.13
CA GLU A 53 -11.77 -13.20 9.59
C GLU A 53 -12.72 -13.80 8.54
N ASN A 54 -12.44 -13.58 7.25
CA ASN A 54 -13.24 -14.11 6.15
C ASN A 54 -12.84 -15.53 5.69
N ARG A 55 -11.83 -16.15 6.32
CA ARG A 55 -11.26 -17.46 5.95
C ARG A 55 -11.56 -18.52 7.01
N SER A 56 -11.62 -19.79 6.59
CA SER A 56 -11.79 -20.90 7.54
C SER A 56 -10.51 -21.18 8.34
N LYS A 57 -10.65 -21.71 9.55
CA LYS A 57 -9.49 -22.05 10.43
C LYS A 57 -8.53 -23.06 9.77
N SER A 58 -9.06 -23.98 8.96
CA SER A 58 -8.26 -24.95 8.20
C SER A 58 -7.40 -24.28 7.14
N GLU A 59 -7.94 -23.30 6.40
CA GLU A 59 -7.18 -22.56 5.39
C GLU A 59 -6.09 -21.68 6.02
N LEU A 60 -6.38 -21.06 7.17
CA LEU A 60 -5.39 -20.27 7.90
C LEU A 60 -4.23 -21.13 8.41
N LYS A 61 -4.52 -22.37 8.83
CA LYS A 61 -3.51 -23.32 9.28
C LYS A 61 -2.59 -23.68 8.13
N THR A 62 -3.14 -24.08 6.98
CA THR A 62 -2.37 -24.40 5.78
C THR A 62 -1.47 -23.24 5.36
N TYR A 63 -2.00 -22.01 5.27
CA TYR A 63 -1.21 -20.83 4.89
C TYR A 63 -0.05 -20.52 5.87
N SER A 64 -0.26 -20.81 7.15
CA SER A 64 0.76 -20.62 8.19
C SER A 64 1.83 -21.71 8.23
N GLU A 65 1.52 -22.88 7.65
CA GLU A 65 2.40 -24.06 7.55
C GLU A 65 3.14 -24.11 6.22
N GLU A 66 2.63 -23.45 5.17
CA GLU A 66 3.38 -23.16 3.95
C GLU A 66 4.68 -22.45 4.30
N ALA A 67 5.80 -22.97 3.77
CA ALA A 67 7.14 -22.47 4.04
C ALA A 67 7.23 -20.95 3.81
N ASP A 68 8.06 -20.29 4.62
CA ASP A 68 8.43 -18.88 4.47
C ASP A 68 9.40 -18.71 3.29
N GLU A 69 9.06 -19.25 2.13
CA GLU A 69 9.70 -18.86 0.89
C GLU A 69 9.04 -17.54 0.48
N THR A 70 9.47 -16.43 1.08
CA THR A 70 9.24 -15.10 0.49
C THR A 70 10.14 -14.94 -0.74
N GLU A 71 10.12 -15.91 -1.64
CA GLU A 71 10.66 -15.79 -2.99
C GLU A 71 9.68 -14.90 -3.76
N ARG A 72 10.19 -13.80 -4.33
CA ARG A 72 9.38 -12.90 -5.15
C ARG A 72 9.13 -13.58 -6.50
N ASP A 73 8.04 -14.33 -6.59
CA ASP A 73 7.44 -14.57 -7.90
C ASP A 73 6.79 -13.26 -8.35
N ASP A 74 7.45 -12.58 -9.29
CA ASP A 74 7.05 -11.32 -9.93
C ASP A 74 5.69 -11.39 -10.67
N ASP A 75 5.08 -12.59 -10.73
CA ASP A 75 3.93 -12.90 -11.59
C ASP A 75 2.59 -13.15 -10.86
N SER A 76 2.52 -13.02 -9.53
CA SER A 76 1.25 -13.27 -8.82
C SER A 76 0.34 -12.04 -8.76
N SER A 77 -0.33 -11.76 -9.89
CA SER A 77 -1.36 -10.73 -10.08
C SER A 77 -2.50 -10.75 -9.04
N ASN A 78 -2.64 -11.79 -8.21
CA ASN A 78 -3.76 -11.96 -7.27
C ASN A 78 -3.50 -11.48 -5.83
N SER A 79 -2.27 -11.09 -5.48
CA SER A 79 -1.93 -10.63 -4.12
C SER A 79 -1.66 -9.12 -4.00
N ARG A 80 -1.64 -8.38 -5.11
CA ARG A 80 -1.46 -6.92 -5.06
C ARG A 80 -2.68 -6.30 -4.36
N PRO A 81 -2.50 -5.54 -3.27
CA PRO A 81 -3.63 -4.90 -2.60
C PRO A 81 -4.39 -4.03 -3.61
N ALA A 82 -5.73 -3.97 -3.56
CA ALA A 82 -6.54 -3.18 -4.52
C ALA A 82 -6.16 -1.68 -4.67
N LEU A 83 -5.29 -1.15 -3.81
CA LEU A 83 -4.73 0.21 -3.91
C LEU A 83 -3.49 0.28 -4.83
N ALA A 84 -2.94 -0.86 -5.24
CA ALA A 84 -1.79 -1.01 -6.11
C ALA A 84 -2.13 -0.71 -7.57
N GLU A 85 -3.36 -1.04 -7.98
CA GLU A 85 -3.84 -0.87 -9.36
C GLU A 85 -4.46 0.52 -9.59
N THR A 86 -4.60 1.32 -8.54
CA THR A 86 -5.27 2.62 -8.63
C THR A 86 -4.30 3.76 -8.96
N CYS A 87 -4.84 4.78 -9.63
CA CYS A 87 -4.11 6.00 -9.95
C CYS A 87 -3.90 6.86 -8.69
N GLU A 88 -2.83 7.66 -8.68
CA GLU A 88 -2.56 8.62 -7.60
C GLU A 88 -3.17 9.99 -7.91
N HIS A 89 -3.97 10.52 -7.00
CA HIS A 89 -4.57 11.85 -7.08
C HIS A 89 -3.75 12.88 -6.31
N VAL A 90 -3.50 14.03 -6.93
CA VAL A 90 -2.93 15.21 -6.26
C VAL A 90 -4.02 16.25 -6.07
N ILE A 91 -4.48 16.40 -4.83
CA ILE A 91 -5.63 17.24 -4.46
C ILE A 91 -5.24 18.35 -3.49
N LYS A 92 -5.99 19.45 -3.48
CA LYS A 92 -5.81 20.50 -2.48
C LYS A 92 -6.18 19.96 -1.10
N HIS A 93 -5.34 20.26 -0.11
CA HIS A 93 -5.53 19.90 1.29
C HIS A 93 -5.34 21.13 2.19
N GLU A 94 -5.88 21.13 3.40
CA GLU A 94 -5.79 22.27 4.33
C GLU A 94 -4.33 22.70 4.55
N LYS A 95 -3.45 21.72 4.80
CA LYS A 95 -2.01 21.91 5.06
C LYS A 95 -1.12 21.98 3.80
N GLY A 96 -1.68 22.00 2.60
CA GLY A 96 -0.90 21.99 1.35
C GLY A 96 -1.55 21.21 0.23
N TRP A 97 -0.87 20.21 -0.30
CA TRP A 97 -1.30 19.33 -1.39
C TRP A 97 -1.15 17.87 -0.98
N ALA A 98 -2.26 17.14 -1.01
CA ALA A 98 -2.30 15.74 -0.65
C ALA A 98 -2.09 14.86 -1.88
N VAL A 99 -1.25 13.83 -1.73
CA VAL A 99 -1.18 12.68 -2.62
C VAL A 99 -2.10 11.61 -2.07
N LYS A 100 -2.92 10.98 -2.89
CA LYS A 100 -3.95 10.05 -2.44
C LYS A 100 -4.28 9.03 -3.53
N ALA A 101 -4.19 7.74 -3.21
CA ALA A 101 -4.65 6.69 -4.12
C ALA A 101 -6.17 6.81 -4.36
N GLU A 102 -6.62 6.48 -5.57
CA GLU A 102 -8.04 6.50 -5.92
C GLU A 102 -8.86 5.65 -4.93
N ASN A 103 -10.02 6.17 -4.51
CA ASN A 103 -10.90 5.56 -3.50
C ASN A 103 -10.31 5.35 -2.09
N ALA A 104 -9.07 5.80 -1.82
CA ALA A 104 -8.51 5.70 -0.47
C ALA A 104 -9.31 6.57 0.53
N LYS A 105 -9.36 6.17 1.80
CA LYS A 105 -9.98 7.00 2.86
C LYS A 105 -9.07 8.13 3.33
N ARG A 106 -7.76 7.99 3.17
CA ARG A 106 -6.73 8.92 3.69
C ARG A 106 -5.69 9.23 2.62
N ALA A 107 -5.09 10.43 2.69
CA ALA A 107 -4.00 10.84 1.82
C ALA A 107 -2.71 10.04 2.11
N SER A 108 -2.03 9.56 1.07
CA SER A 108 -0.70 8.92 1.03
C SER A 108 0.44 9.82 1.53
N ASP A 109 0.33 11.12 1.31
CA ASP A 109 1.30 12.11 1.78
C ASP A 109 0.65 13.50 1.70
N VAL A 110 1.17 14.48 2.44
CA VAL A 110 0.78 15.88 2.30
C VAL A 110 2.05 16.71 2.20
N LYS A 111 2.23 17.37 1.06
CA LYS A 111 3.34 18.30 0.81
C LYS A 111 2.87 19.73 0.90
N GLU A 112 3.78 20.64 1.21
CA GLU A 112 3.48 22.06 1.27
C GLU A 112 3.10 22.59 -0.12
N THR A 113 3.86 22.18 -1.14
CA THR A 113 3.66 22.64 -2.51
C THR A 113 3.05 21.59 -3.42
N LYS A 114 2.36 22.07 -4.46
CA LYS A 114 1.78 21.20 -5.49
C LYS A 114 2.84 20.42 -6.25
N ARG A 115 3.98 21.06 -6.50
CA ARG A 115 5.07 20.48 -7.28
C ARG A 115 5.61 19.24 -6.58
N GLU A 116 5.89 19.35 -5.28
CA GLU A 116 6.37 18.24 -4.46
C GLU A 116 5.33 17.11 -4.40
N ALA A 117 4.04 17.43 -4.24
CA ALA A 117 2.99 16.42 -4.27
C ALA A 117 2.90 15.70 -5.62
N VAL A 118 3.08 16.41 -6.74
CA VAL A 118 3.12 15.81 -8.08
C VAL A 118 4.35 14.94 -8.27
N GLU A 119 5.52 15.37 -7.82
CA GLU A 119 6.76 14.58 -7.88
C GLU A 119 6.60 13.28 -7.08
N ARG A 120 6.06 13.38 -5.86
CA ARG A 120 5.77 12.24 -5.01
C ARG A 120 4.74 11.28 -5.62
N ALA A 121 3.66 11.81 -6.19
CA ALA A 121 2.65 10.99 -6.85
C ALA A 121 3.22 10.24 -8.08
N LYS A 122 4.14 10.87 -8.83
CA LYS A 122 4.80 10.23 -9.97
C LYS A 122 5.77 9.12 -9.58
N GLU A 123 6.40 9.22 -8.42
CA GLU A 123 7.24 8.14 -7.87
C GLU A 123 6.38 6.91 -7.59
N ILE A 124 5.30 7.10 -6.83
CA ILE A 124 4.36 6.02 -6.49
C ILE A 124 3.74 5.42 -7.75
N ALA A 125 3.26 6.27 -8.67
CA ALA A 125 2.64 5.81 -9.91
C ALA A 125 3.62 5.04 -10.82
N ARG A 126 4.92 5.37 -10.80
CA ARG A 126 5.94 4.60 -11.54
C ARG A 126 6.14 3.22 -10.94
N ASN A 127 6.21 3.11 -9.61
CA ASN A 127 6.35 1.81 -8.94
C ASN A 127 5.10 0.93 -9.15
N LYS A 128 3.92 1.55 -9.26
CA LYS A 128 2.65 0.87 -9.53
C LYS A 128 2.39 0.56 -11.01
N GLY A 129 3.07 1.24 -11.94
CA GLY A 129 2.71 1.22 -13.37
C GLY A 129 1.35 1.89 -13.65
N THR A 130 0.98 2.91 -12.86
CA THR A 130 -0.32 3.60 -12.96
C THR A 130 -0.17 5.07 -13.40
N ALA A 131 -1.27 5.82 -13.42
CA ALA A 131 -1.27 7.23 -13.79
C ALA A 131 -1.41 8.16 -12.57
N VAL A 132 -1.01 9.42 -12.75
CA VAL A 132 -1.23 10.52 -11.80
C VAL A 132 -2.35 11.42 -12.31
N ILE A 133 -3.33 11.72 -11.45
CA ILE A 133 -4.41 12.68 -11.71
C ILE A 133 -4.18 13.92 -10.85
N VAL A 134 -3.84 15.03 -11.48
CA VAL A 134 -3.58 16.30 -10.82
C VAL A 134 -4.85 17.15 -10.82
N HIS A 135 -5.33 17.55 -9.65
CA HIS A 135 -6.49 18.43 -9.50
C HIS A 135 -6.06 19.89 -9.33
N LYS A 136 -6.96 20.82 -9.65
CA LYS A 136 -6.88 22.25 -9.34
C LYS A 136 -7.30 22.50 -7.88
N LYS A 137 -7.19 23.76 -7.42
CA LYS A 137 -7.59 24.15 -6.05
C LYS A 137 -9.09 24.01 -5.80
N ASP A 138 -9.90 24.14 -6.85
CA ASP A 138 -11.35 23.98 -6.85
C ASP A 138 -11.80 22.50 -6.92
N GLY A 139 -10.85 21.55 -6.96
CA GLY A 139 -11.13 20.12 -7.03
C GLY A 139 -11.29 19.56 -8.45
N ASN A 140 -11.37 20.41 -9.47
CA ASN A 140 -11.49 19.96 -10.86
C ASN A 140 -10.20 19.31 -11.36
N VAL A 141 -10.30 18.33 -12.27
CA VAL A 141 -9.11 17.72 -12.87
C VAL A 141 -8.37 18.76 -13.72
N GLN A 142 -7.07 18.92 -13.45
CA GLN A 142 -6.17 19.77 -14.23
C GLN A 142 -5.46 18.97 -15.31
N LYS A 143 -4.91 17.80 -14.97
CA LYS A 143 -4.08 16.99 -15.87
C LYS A 143 -4.06 15.53 -15.44
N LYS A 144 -4.04 14.61 -16.40
CA LYS A 144 -3.68 13.20 -16.19
C LYS A 144 -2.30 12.94 -16.80
N ILE A 145 -1.43 12.25 -16.07
CA ILE A 145 -0.07 11.89 -16.49
C ILE A 145 0.03 10.37 -16.42
N ARG A 146 0.16 9.68 -17.55
CA ARG A 146 0.42 8.25 -17.58
C ARG A 146 1.91 8.02 -17.36
N MET A 147 2.27 7.08 -16.48
CA MET A 147 3.64 6.60 -16.36
C MET A 147 3.75 5.41 -17.31
N ASP A 148 4.63 5.51 -18.28
CA ASP A 148 4.98 4.43 -19.21
C ASP A 148 6.21 3.68 -18.69
#